data_AF-A0A2I1DDM1-F1
#
_entry.id   AF-A0A2I1DDM1-F1
#
_cell.length_a   1.000
_cell.length_b   1.000
_cell.length_c   1.000
_cell.angle_alpha   90.00
_cell.angle_beta   90.00
_cell.angle_gamma   90.00
#
_symmetry.space_group_name_H-M   'P 1'
#
loop_
_entity.id
_entity.type
_entity.pdbx_description
1 polymer ?
#
loop_
_entity_poly.entity_id
_entity_poly.type
_entity_poly.pdbx_seq_one_letter_code
_entity_poly.pdbx_strand_id
1 'polypeptide(L)'
;MIDAINRHKVQFISEPLDRGLPMDPLYALEAVEVQGKDTLEVFLEKGWDINQSVSELRPPVLGYAITDEEITTWLLNHGADPNQQCIIDLTPLSLAVESASISVIQLMFRHGGDVRKGQLLHHAVERCSDNIPVLKLLIANGADINSTMYEGHYSSRALFCFMPRGTALHKAAGFGKVDVVRYLVDEGVDLSIRDANGRTALEYARMLDQGEVVRVLEGGS
;
A
#
# COMPACT_ATOMS: atom_id res chain seq x y z
N MET A 1 -15.13 24.35 6.71
CA MET A 1 -15.17 23.05 6.04
C MET A 1 -14.92 21.91 7.01
N ILE A 2 -13.70 21.72 7.53
CA ILE A 2 -13.34 20.63 8.48
C ILE A 2 -14.29 20.52 9.70
N ASP A 3 -14.53 21.59 10.46
CA ASP A 3 -15.47 21.53 11.61
C ASP A 3 -16.91 21.14 11.20
N ALA A 4 -17.33 21.44 9.97
CA ALA A 4 -18.64 21.02 9.47
C ALA A 4 -18.67 19.53 9.12
N ILE A 5 -17.58 19.00 8.58
CA ILE A 5 -17.39 17.55 8.31
C ILE A 5 -17.45 16.78 9.64
N ASN A 6 -16.70 17.24 10.65
CA ASN A 6 -16.56 16.55 11.94
C ASN A 6 -17.86 16.55 12.75
N ARG A 7 -18.78 17.46 12.42
CA ARG A 7 -20.11 17.56 13.05
C ARG A 7 -21.23 17.04 12.14
N HIS A 8 -20.91 16.42 11.00
CA HIS A 8 -21.86 15.93 10.00
C HIS A 8 -22.89 16.98 9.55
N LYS A 9 -22.48 18.25 9.46
CA LYS A 9 -23.39 19.35 9.10
C LYS A 9 -23.35 19.63 7.60
N VAL A 10 -24.01 18.77 6.83
CA VAL A 10 -24.02 18.76 5.35
C VAL A 10 -24.35 20.13 4.71
N GLN A 11 -25.25 20.91 5.31
CA GLN A 11 -25.60 22.25 4.78
C GLN A 11 -24.39 23.22 4.76
N PHE A 12 -23.51 23.13 5.76
CA PHE A 12 -22.31 23.98 5.85
C PHE A 12 -21.13 23.43 5.03
N ILE A 13 -21.35 22.32 4.32
CA ILE A 13 -20.40 21.68 3.40
C ILE A 13 -20.81 21.99 1.95
N SER A 14 -22.10 21.79 1.63
CA SER A 14 -22.65 22.04 0.28
C SER A 14 -22.56 23.51 -0.13
N GLU A 15 -22.97 24.44 0.73
CA GLU A 15 -23.04 25.87 0.39
C GLU A 15 -21.67 26.47 -0.02
N PRO A 16 -20.54 26.23 0.68
CA PRO A 16 -19.23 26.68 0.22
C PRO A 16 -18.79 26.07 -1.12
N LEU A 17 -19.05 24.78 -1.36
CA LEU A 17 -18.71 24.11 -2.62
C LEU A 17 -19.52 24.68 -3.79
N ASP A 18 -20.82 24.96 -3.57
CA ASP A 18 -21.69 25.63 -4.55
C ASP A 18 -21.22 27.05 -4.89
N ARG A 19 -20.52 27.71 -3.97
CA ARG A 19 -19.89 29.02 -4.18
C ARG A 19 -18.50 28.94 -4.82
N GLY A 20 -18.06 27.76 -5.24
CA GLY A 20 -16.81 27.56 -5.95
C GLY A 20 -15.58 27.39 -5.04
N LEU A 21 -15.77 27.04 -3.76
CA LEU A 21 -14.65 26.57 -2.95
C LEU A 21 -14.10 25.29 -3.62
N PRO A 22 -12.79 25.22 -3.93
CA PRO A 22 -12.21 24.03 -4.54
C PRO A 22 -12.32 22.84 -3.60
N MET A 23 -12.56 21.66 -4.18
CA MET A 23 -12.53 20.42 -3.42
C MET A 23 -11.07 20.06 -3.10
N ASP A 24 -10.69 20.21 -1.83
CA ASP A 24 -9.40 19.79 -1.31
C ASP A 24 -9.46 18.30 -0.93
N PRO A 25 -8.53 17.44 -1.40
CA PRO A 25 -8.47 16.03 -1.02
C PRO A 25 -8.47 15.77 0.50
N LEU A 26 -7.99 16.73 1.31
CA LEU A 26 -8.01 16.63 2.77
C LEU A 26 -9.45 16.65 3.35
N TYR A 27 -10.42 17.24 2.66
CA TYR A 27 -11.82 17.20 3.08
C TYR A 27 -12.39 15.78 2.97
N ALA A 28 -12.07 15.07 1.89
CA ALA A 28 -12.48 13.69 1.71
C ALA A 28 -11.77 12.75 2.70
N LEU A 29 -10.49 13.00 2.99
CA LEU A 29 -9.76 12.28 4.03
C LEU A 29 -10.45 12.41 5.39
N GLU A 30 -10.75 13.64 5.82
CA GLU A 30 -11.45 13.88 7.09
C GLU A 30 -12.83 13.20 7.11
N ALA A 31 -13.58 13.25 6.00
CA ALA A 31 -14.87 12.59 5.89
C ALA A 31 -14.78 11.06 6.03
N VAL A 32 -13.70 10.44 5.55
CA VAL A 32 -13.41 9.02 5.78
C VAL A 32 -13.08 8.75 7.24
N GLU A 33 -12.26 9.60 7.89
CA GLU A 33 -11.89 9.46 9.30
C GLU A 33 -13.11 9.50 10.23
N VAL A 34 -14.10 10.34 9.92
CA VAL A 34 -15.37 10.41 10.67
C VAL A 34 -16.47 9.50 10.12
N GLN A 35 -16.17 8.64 9.14
CA GLN A 35 -17.12 7.70 8.51
C GLN A 35 -18.38 8.40 7.92
N GLY A 36 -18.25 9.65 7.51
CA GLY A 36 -19.35 10.50 7.07
C GLY A 36 -19.77 10.24 5.62
N LYS A 37 -20.46 9.13 5.35
CA LYS A 37 -20.93 8.78 3.98
C LYS A 37 -21.80 9.86 3.34
N ASP A 38 -22.70 10.49 4.09
CA ASP A 38 -23.53 11.59 3.57
C ASP A 38 -22.68 12.78 3.08
N THR A 39 -21.55 13.04 3.76
CA THR A 39 -20.59 14.06 3.35
C THR A 39 -19.86 13.66 2.07
N LEU A 40 -19.45 12.39 1.96
CA LEU A 40 -18.80 11.86 0.76
C LEU A 40 -19.74 11.84 -0.45
N GLU A 41 -21.02 11.54 -0.24
CA GLU A 41 -22.06 11.62 -1.28
C GLU A 41 -22.15 13.05 -1.83
N VAL A 42 -22.22 14.04 -0.94
CA VAL A 42 -22.21 15.45 -1.36
C VAL A 42 -20.92 15.81 -2.10
N PHE A 43 -19.77 15.30 -1.69
CA PHE A 43 -18.53 15.54 -2.44
C PHE A 43 -18.60 14.97 -3.86
N LEU A 44 -19.10 13.75 -4.04
CA LEU A 44 -19.30 13.14 -5.35
C LEU A 44 -20.29 13.96 -6.21
N GLU A 45 -21.41 14.41 -5.64
CA GLU A 45 -22.37 15.28 -6.31
C GLU A 45 -21.75 16.62 -6.77
N LYS A 46 -20.76 17.13 -6.03
CA LYS A 46 -20.01 18.35 -6.37
C LYS A 46 -18.78 18.09 -7.24
N GLY A 47 -18.63 16.88 -7.79
CA GLY A 47 -17.59 16.55 -8.75
C GLY A 47 -16.23 16.24 -8.14
N TRP A 48 -16.19 15.81 -6.86
CA TRP A 48 -14.98 15.27 -6.26
C TRP A 48 -14.50 14.04 -7.04
N ASP A 49 -13.23 14.06 -7.44
CA ASP A 49 -12.56 12.89 -8.00
C ASP A 49 -12.12 11.94 -6.88
N ILE A 50 -12.87 10.86 -6.70
CA ILE A 50 -12.61 9.80 -5.70
C ILE A 50 -11.23 9.16 -5.84
N ASN A 51 -10.63 9.23 -7.04
CA ASN A 51 -9.33 8.66 -7.38
C ASN A 51 -8.20 9.71 -7.35
N GLN A 52 -8.49 10.95 -6.94
CA GLN A 52 -7.46 11.94 -6.73
C GLN A 52 -6.59 11.54 -5.53
N SER A 53 -5.26 11.58 -5.71
CA SER A 53 -4.31 11.37 -4.62
C SER A 53 -4.43 12.45 -3.55
N VAL A 54 -4.32 12.08 -2.27
CA VAL A 54 -4.38 13.04 -1.15
C VAL A 54 -3.22 14.04 -1.23
N SER A 55 -2.05 13.58 -1.64
CA SER A 55 -0.89 14.41 -1.98
C SER A 55 0.05 13.64 -2.91
N GLU A 56 1.15 14.25 -3.35
CA GLU A 56 2.10 13.59 -4.24
C GLU A 56 2.58 12.22 -3.74
N LEU A 57 2.76 12.06 -2.42
CA LEU A 57 3.24 10.82 -1.80
C LEU A 57 2.14 10.04 -1.05
N ARG A 58 0.89 10.46 -1.18
CA ARG A 58 -0.25 9.84 -0.48
C ARG A 58 -1.30 9.40 -1.50
N PRO A 59 -1.59 8.09 -1.60
CA PRO A 59 -2.57 7.58 -2.57
C PRO A 59 -3.98 8.14 -2.28
N PRO A 60 -4.97 7.85 -3.14
CA PRO A 60 -6.35 8.27 -2.92
C PRO A 60 -6.94 7.80 -1.58
N VAL A 61 -8.03 8.45 -1.16
CA VAL A 61 -8.62 8.29 0.18
C VAL A 61 -9.02 6.86 0.53
N LEU A 62 -9.24 6.01 -0.46
CA LEU A 62 -9.47 4.57 -0.27
C LEU A 62 -8.38 3.91 0.58
N GLY A 63 -7.13 4.35 0.47
CA GLY A 63 -6.01 3.82 1.26
C GLY A 63 -6.08 4.15 2.76
N TYR A 64 -6.95 5.10 3.14
CA TYR A 64 -7.15 5.55 4.53
C TYR A 64 -8.48 5.07 5.13
N ALA A 65 -9.33 4.44 4.32
CA ALA A 65 -10.59 3.82 4.72
C ALA A 65 -10.43 2.39 5.28
N ILE A 66 -9.25 1.80 5.11
CA ILE A 66 -8.96 0.36 5.21
C ILE A 66 -9.17 -0.28 6.59
N THR A 67 -9.39 0.50 7.63
CA THR A 67 -9.71 0.03 8.99
C THR A 67 -11.20 -0.23 9.17
N ASP A 68 -12.05 0.36 8.34
CA ASP A 68 -13.50 0.22 8.38
C ASP A 68 -13.98 -0.40 7.06
N GLU A 69 -14.52 -1.61 7.17
CA GLU A 69 -14.96 -2.38 6.00
C GLU A 69 -16.17 -1.73 5.32
N GLU A 70 -17.01 -1.00 6.07
CA GLU A 70 -18.24 -0.39 5.57
C GLU A 70 -17.94 0.83 4.69
N ILE A 71 -17.05 1.71 5.13
CA ILE A 71 -16.60 2.87 4.36
C ILE A 71 -15.69 2.45 3.19
N THR A 72 -14.86 1.42 3.39
CA THR A 72 -14.06 0.83 2.29
C THR A 72 -14.97 0.27 1.20
N THR A 73 -15.96 -0.54 1.57
CA THR A 73 -16.95 -1.09 0.64
C THR A 73 -17.71 0.02 -0.08
N TRP A 74 -18.11 1.07 0.64
CA TRP A 74 -18.79 2.21 0.05
C TRP A 74 -17.92 2.89 -1.01
N LEU A 75 -16.67 3.24 -0.72
CA LEU A 75 -15.75 3.88 -1.68
C LEU A 75 -15.54 3.02 -2.93
N LEU A 76 -15.31 1.71 -2.74
CA LEU A 76 -15.12 0.76 -3.84
C LEU A 76 -16.38 0.64 -4.73
N ASN A 77 -17.57 0.65 -4.13
CA ASN A 77 -18.84 0.64 -4.87
C ASN A 77 -19.10 1.94 -5.66
N HIS A 78 -18.46 3.05 -5.27
CA HIS A 78 -18.55 4.34 -5.95
C HIS A 78 -17.36 4.61 -6.88
N GLY A 79 -16.60 3.57 -7.25
CA GLY A 79 -15.57 3.65 -8.29
C GLY A 79 -14.18 4.07 -7.80
N ALA A 80 -13.91 3.99 -6.49
CA ALA A 80 -12.55 4.10 -6.00
C ALA A 80 -11.70 2.93 -6.55
N ASP A 81 -10.58 3.25 -7.20
CA ASP A 81 -9.67 2.28 -7.80
C ASP A 81 -8.60 1.85 -6.77
N PRO A 82 -8.56 0.58 -6.35
CA PRO A 82 -7.53 0.07 -5.45
C PRO A 82 -6.10 0.18 -6.02
N ASN A 83 -5.96 0.39 -7.33
CA ASN A 83 -4.70 0.45 -8.05
C ASN A 83 -4.18 1.86 -8.32
N GLN A 84 -4.94 2.89 -7.96
CA GLN A 84 -4.58 4.25 -8.32
C GLN A 84 -3.33 4.69 -7.56
N GLN A 85 -2.26 4.94 -8.30
CA GLN A 85 -0.97 5.36 -7.74
C GLN A 85 -0.95 6.87 -7.46
N CYS A 86 -0.18 7.27 -6.45
CA CYS A 86 0.33 8.65 -6.35
C CYS A 86 1.61 8.81 -7.19
N ILE A 87 2.44 9.84 -6.93
CA ILE A 87 3.66 10.09 -7.76
C ILE A 87 4.69 8.95 -7.67
N ILE A 88 4.61 8.17 -6.59
CA ILE A 88 5.37 6.95 -6.37
C ILE A 88 4.44 5.75 -6.59
N ASP A 89 5.01 4.59 -6.88
CA ASP A 89 4.27 3.33 -6.98
C ASP A 89 3.76 2.86 -5.61
N LEU A 90 2.78 3.58 -5.09
CA LEU A 90 2.07 3.37 -3.84
C LEU A 90 0.58 3.58 -4.14
N THR A 91 -0.22 2.56 -3.85
CA THR A 91 -1.66 2.53 -4.13
C THR A 91 -2.46 2.40 -2.83
N PRO A 92 -3.80 2.60 -2.87
CA PRO A 92 -4.65 2.22 -1.75
C PRO A 92 -4.44 0.78 -1.30
N LEU A 93 -4.26 -0.15 -2.26
CA LEU A 93 -4.02 -1.55 -1.96
C LEU A 93 -2.65 -1.79 -1.28
N SER A 94 -1.62 -0.97 -1.56
CA SER A 94 -0.35 -1.01 -0.82
C SER A 94 -0.56 -0.79 0.68
N LEU A 95 -1.30 0.26 1.05
CA LEU A 95 -1.60 0.59 2.45
C LEU A 95 -2.46 -0.49 3.11
N ALA A 96 -3.43 -1.04 2.38
CA ALA A 96 -4.23 -2.15 2.87
C ALA A 96 -3.39 -3.40 3.14
N VAL A 97 -2.47 -3.74 2.23
CA VAL A 97 -1.55 -4.86 2.40
C VAL A 97 -0.61 -4.65 3.59
N GLU A 98 -0.20 -3.42 3.88
CA GLU A 98 0.67 -3.10 5.01
C GLU A 98 -0.03 -3.17 6.38
N SER A 99 -1.34 -2.93 6.45
CA SER A 99 -1.98 -2.70 7.77
C SER A 99 -3.42 -3.21 7.92
N ALA A 100 -4.16 -3.42 6.84
CA ALA A 100 -5.56 -3.85 6.92
C ALA A 100 -5.71 -5.34 7.26
N SER A 101 -6.95 -5.74 7.54
CA SER A 101 -7.32 -7.14 7.68
C SER A 101 -7.26 -7.88 6.33
N ILE A 102 -7.07 -9.20 6.36
CA ILE A 102 -7.10 -10.04 5.16
C ILE A 102 -8.44 -9.89 4.42
N SER A 103 -9.55 -9.72 5.14
CA SER A 103 -10.88 -9.50 4.56
C SER A 103 -10.93 -8.23 3.70
N VAL A 104 -10.36 -7.12 4.18
CA VAL A 104 -10.28 -5.86 3.42
C VAL A 104 -9.37 -6.01 2.19
N ILE A 105 -8.23 -6.69 2.33
CA ILE A 105 -7.34 -6.95 1.18
C ILE A 105 -8.07 -7.78 0.11
N GLN A 106 -8.79 -8.83 0.52
CA GLN A 106 -9.61 -9.65 -0.38
C GLN A 106 -10.76 -8.86 -1.01
N LEU A 107 -11.40 -7.96 -0.26
CA LEU A 107 -12.41 -7.05 -0.79
C LEU A 107 -11.82 -6.19 -1.91
N MET A 108 -10.66 -5.57 -1.71
CA MET A 108 -10.02 -4.75 -2.75
C MET A 108 -9.63 -5.56 -3.99
N PHE A 109 -9.17 -6.81 -3.83
CA PHE A 109 -8.96 -7.71 -4.98
C PHE A 109 -10.25 -8.02 -5.74
N ARG A 110 -11.37 -8.24 -5.05
CA ARG A 110 -12.69 -8.43 -5.70
C ARG A 110 -13.15 -7.20 -6.49
N HIS A 111 -12.68 -6.01 -6.11
CA HIS A 111 -12.92 -4.75 -6.82
C HIS A 111 -11.80 -4.40 -7.83
N GLY A 112 -11.09 -5.40 -8.35
CA GLY A 112 -10.14 -5.21 -9.44
C GLY A 112 -8.74 -4.81 -9.00
N GLY A 113 -8.38 -4.99 -7.73
CA GLY A 113 -7.00 -4.88 -7.27
C GLY A 113 -6.06 -5.77 -8.10
N ASP A 114 -4.96 -5.19 -8.56
CA ASP A 114 -3.92 -5.86 -9.32
C ASP A 114 -2.70 -6.07 -8.43
N VAL A 115 -2.36 -7.35 -8.22
CA VAL A 115 -1.24 -7.75 -7.37
C VAL A 115 0.11 -7.22 -7.86
N ARG A 116 0.20 -6.83 -9.14
CA ARG A 116 1.43 -6.36 -9.79
C ARG A 116 1.66 -4.86 -9.62
N LYS A 117 0.76 -4.13 -8.95
CA LYS A 117 0.85 -2.69 -8.72
C LYS A 117 1.07 -2.37 -7.24
N GLY A 118 1.80 -1.30 -6.93
CA GLY A 118 1.93 -0.80 -5.57
C GLY A 118 2.88 -1.61 -4.68
N GLN A 119 3.82 -2.38 -5.26
CA GLN A 119 4.88 -3.05 -4.50
C GLN A 119 4.36 -3.95 -3.35
N LEU A 120 3.24 -4.66 -3.56
CA LEU A 120 2.49 -5.30 -2.47
C LEU A 120 3.32 -6.30 -1.65
N LEU A 121 4.21 -7.08 -2.29
CA LEU A 121 5.08 -8.00 -1.55
C LEU A 121 6.00 -7.25 -0.57
N HIS A 122 6.56 -6.11 -0.99
CA HIS A 122 7.43 -5.29 -0.15
C HIS A 122 6.67 -4.68 1.03
N HIS A 123 5.42 -4.25 0.83
CA HIS A 123 4.56 -3.75 1.91
C HIS A 123 4.11 -4.87 2.87
N ALA A 124 3.83 -6.07 2.34
CA ALA A 124 3.49 -7.24 3.17
C ALA A 124 4.63 -7.63 4.13
N VAL A 125 5.88 -7.41 3.70
CA VAL A 125 7.06 -7.59 4.56
C VAL A 125 7.08 -6.59 5.71
N GLU A 126 6.51 -5.38 5.58
CA GLU A 126 6.53 -4.35 6.64
C GLU A 126 5.59 -4.64 7.80
N ARG A 127 4.51 -5.40 7.57
CA ARG A 127 3.49 -5.71 8.58
C ARG A 127 4.06 -6.17 9.93
N CYS A 128 3.40 -5.79 11.02
CA CYS A 128 3.76 -6.26 12.37
C CYS A 128 3.22 -7.66 12.68
N SER A 129 2.12 -8.07 12.03
CA SER A 129 1.49 -9.38 12.17
C SER A 129 0.91 -9.86 10.84
N ASP A 130 0.64 -11.16 10.75
CA ASP A 130 -0.02 -11.80 9.61
C ASP A 130 0.74 -11.67 8.27
N ASN A 131 2.05 -11.39 8.33
CA ASN A 131 2.93 -11.29 7.16
C ASN A 131 2.84 -12.53 6.28
N ILE A 132 2.95 -13.73 6.88
CA ILE A 132 2.93 -14.99 6.14
C ILE A 132 1.57 -15.24 5.47
N PRO A 133 0.42 -15.16 6.17
CA PRO A 133 -0.89 -15.21 5.53
C PRO A 133 -1.07 -14.22 4.37
N VAL A 134 -0.64 -12.97 4.53
CA VAL A 134 -0.77 -11.95 3.49
C VAL A 134 0.16 -12.25 2.31
N LEU A 135 1.41 -12.63 2.53
CA LEU A 135 2.33 -13.05 1.46
C LEU A 135 1.79 -14.24 0.68
N LYS A 136 1.24 -15.25 1.36
CA LYS A 136 0.54 -16.39 0.72
C LYS A 136 -0.60 -15.92 -0.17
N LEU A 137 -1.43 -15.00 0.32
CA LEU A 137 -2.52 -14.42 -0.46
C LEU A 137 -1.99 -13.73 -1.73
N LEU A 138 -0.94 -12.92 -1.62
CA LEU A 138 -0.37 -12.19 -2.75
C LEU A 138 0.24 -13.13 -3.79
N ILE A 139 1.05 -14.11 -3.37
CA ILE A 139 1.65 -15.11 -4.26
C ILE A 139 0.57 -15.94 -4.97
N ALA A 140 -0.48 -16.36 -4.24
CA ALA A 140 -1.61 -17.06 -4.83
C ALA A 140 -2.39 -16.22 -5.87
N ASN A 141 -2.37 -14.89 -5.74
CA ASN A 141 -2.93 -13.97 -6.74
C ASN A 141 -1.97 -13.64 -7.90
N GLY A 142 -0.78 -14.25 -7.94
CA GLY A 142 0.18 -14.12 -9.03
C GLY A 142 1.20 -12.99 -8.84
N ALA A 143 1.48 -12.59 -7.59
CA ALA A 143 2.61 -11.70 -7.30
C ALA A 143 3.93 -12.36 -7.74
N ASP A 144 4.79 -11.60 -8.40
CA ASP A 144 6.14 -12.08 -8.72
C ASP A 144 7.05 -11.98 -7.49
N ILE A 145 7.37 -13.13 -6.90
CA ILE A 145 8.24 -13.24 -5.71
C ILE A 145 9.64 -12.63 -5.91
N ASN A 146 10.08 -12.53 -7.17
CA ASN A 146 11.39 -12.02 -7.56
C ASN A 146 11.36 -10.54 -8.00
N SER A 147 10.20 -9.89 -7.97
CA SER A 147 10.06 -8.49 -8.39
C SER A 147 10.95 -7.55 -7.57
N THR A 148 11.63 -6.65 -8.27
CA THR A 148 12.47 -5.64 -7.64
C THR A 148 11.70 -4.33 -7.46
N MET A 149 11.94 -3.64 -6.33
CA MET A 149 11.15 -2.45 -6.02
C MET A 149 11.38 -1.32 -7.03
N TYR A 150 10.27 -0.72 -7.46
CA TYR A 150 10.24 0.37 -8.44
C TYR A 150 10.83 0.01 -9.81
N GLU A 151 10.87 -1.27 -10.14
CA GLU A 151 11.21 -1.72 -11.49
C GLU A 151 10.25 -1.08 -12.50
N GLY A 152 10.80 -0.48 -13.55
CA GLY A 152 10.01 0.27 -14.54
C GLY A 152 9.41 1.61 -14.06
N HIS A 153 9.49 1.97 -12.78
CA HIS A 153 8.87 3.20 -12.26
C HIS A 153 9.90 4.32 -11.99
N TYR A 154 10.19 5.13 -13.02
CA TYR A 154 11.24 6.17 -12.97
C TYR A 154 11.06 7.16 -11.81
N SER A 155 9.85 7.69 -11.60
CA SER A 155 9.57 8.69 -10.55
C SER A 155 9.94 8.19 -9.17
N SER A 156 9.55 6.95 -8.83
CA SER A 156 9.94 6.33 -7.56
C SER A 156 11.43 6.08 -7.46
N ARG A 157 12.08 5.62 -8.54
CA ARG A 157 13.53 5.40 -8.55
C ARG A 157 14.32 6.69 -8.37
N ALA A 158 13.84 7.80 -8.93
CA ALA A 158 14.45 9.11 -8.81
C ALA A 158 14.29 9.67 -7.39
N LEU A 159 13.08 9.59 -6.83
CA LEU A 159 12.78 10.07 -5.47
C LEU A 159 13.48 9.23 -4.38
N PHE A 160 13.54 7.91 -4.55
CA PHE A 160 14.17 6.98 -3.62
C PHE A 160 15.50 6.43 -4.16
N CYS A 161 16.29 7.27 -4.82
CA CYS A 161 17.56 6.86 -5.43
C CYS A 161 18.59 6.35 -4.40
N PHE A 162 18.50 6.86 -3.17
CA PHE A 162 19.36 6.53 -2.03
C PHE A 162 18.97 5.24 -1.31
N MET A 163 17.77 4.70 -1.56
CA MET A 163 17.32 3.46 -0.93
C MET A 163 17.80 2.25 -1.74
N PRO A 164 18.24 1.16 -1.07
CA PRO A 164 18.57 -0.07 -1.76
C PRO A 164 17.30 -0.69 -2.33
N ARG A 165 17.19 -0.64 -3.66
CA ARG A 165 16.05 -1.20 -4.37
C ARG A 165 16.29 -2.68 -4.63
N GLY A 166 15.63 -3.54 -3.89
CA GLY A 166 15.75 -5.00 -4.00
C GLY A 166 14.40 -5.71 -4.01
N THR A 167 14.44 -7.03 -3.88
CA THR A 167 13.25 -7.89 -3.77
C THR A 167 12.63 -7.85 -2.37
N ALA A 168 11.46 -8.45 -2.20
CA ALA A 168 10.86 -8.65 -0.88
C ALA A 168 11.81 -9.39 0.09
N LEU A 169 12.64 -10.31 -0.43
CA LEU A 169 13.67 -11.00 0.34
C LEU A 169 14.74 -10.04 0.89
N HIS A 170 15.20 -9.06 0.10
CA HIS A 170 16.17 -8.06 0.58
C HIS A 170 15.61 -7.25 1.75
N LYS A 171 14.33 -6.88 1.66
CA LYS A 171 13.64 -6.13 2.70
C LYS A 171 13.45 -6.96 3.98
N ALA A 172 13.02 -8.21 3.84
CA ALA A 172 12.88 -9.14 4.96
C ALA A 172 14.23 -9.41 5.63
N ALA A 173 15.28 -9.56 4.82
CA ALA A 173 16.64 -9.74 5.29
C ALA A 173 17.13 -8.52 6.07
N GLY A 174 16.92 -7.30 5.57
CA GLY A 174 17.34 -6.08 6.25
C GLY A 174 16.58 -5.79 7.55
N PHE A 175 15.31 -6.19 7.64
CA PHE A 175 14.52 -6.10 8.87
C PHE A 175 14.73 -7.25 9.85
N GLY A 176 15.52 -8.27 9.49
CA GLY A 176 15.72 -9.44 10.34
C GLY A 176 14.47 -10.31 10.51
N LYS A 177 13.51 -10.28 9.57
CA LYS A 177 12.27 -11.07 9.65
C LYS A 177 12.52 -12.52 9.23
N VAL A 178 13.08 -13.31 10.15
CA VAL A 178 13.55 -14.69 9.93
C VAL A 178 12.44 -15.62 9.41
N ASP A 179 11.23 -15.47 9.93
CA ASP A 179 10.03 -16.20 9.51
C ASP A 179 9.65 -15.90 8.05
N VAL A 180 9.67 -14.62 7.68
CA VAL A 180 9.41 -14.18 6.30
C VAL A 180 10.51 -14.65 5.35
N VAL A 181 11.79 -14.54 5.76
CA VAL A 181 12.92 -15.04 4.96
C VAL A 181 12.77 -16.53 4.71
N ARG A 182 12.50 -17.32 5.75
CA ARG A 182 12.31 -18.77 5.62
C ARG A 182 11.15 -19.09 4.68
N TYR A 183 10.02 -18.42 4.85
CA TYR A 183 8.86 -18.62 3.97
C TYR A 183 9.20 -18.31 2.50
N LEU A 184 9.86 -17.19 2.20
CA LEU A 184 10.22 -16.84 0.83
C LEU A 184 11.22 -17.84 0.21
N VAL A 185 12.17 -18.35 1.01
CA VAL A 185 13.10 -19.42 0.58
C VAL A 185 12.34 -20.70 0.28
N ASP A 186 11.40 -21.10 1.14
CA ASP A 186 10.57 -22.30 0.95
C ASP A 186 9.69 -22.20 -0.31
N GLU A 187 9.27 -20.99 -0.70
CA GLU A 187 8.54 -20.70 -1.94
C GLU A 187 9.45 -20.59 -3.18
N GLY A 188 10.76 -20.80 -3.05
CA GLY A 188 11.69 -20.85 -4.17
C GLY A 188 12.09 -19.49 -4.75
N VAL A 189 12.16 -18.44 -3.93
CA VAL A 189 12.69 -17.14 -4.33
C VAL A 189 14.15 -17.25 -4.84
N ASP A 190 14.50 -16.48 -5.88
CA ASP A 190 15.86 -16.46 -6.42
C ASP A 190 16.79 -15.67 -5.50
N LEU A 191 17.70 -16.39 -4.84
CA LEU A 191 18.69 -15.85 -3.90
C LEU A 191 19.83 -15.09 -4.57
N SER A 192 19.97 -15.21 -5.90
CA SER A 192 21.06 -14.60 -6.67
C SER A 192 20.77 -13.16 -7.10
N ILE A 193 19.52 -12.71 -6.99
CA ILE A 193 19.11 -11.35 -7.37
C ILE A 193 19.89 -10.32 -6.55
N ARG A 194 20.39 -9.29 -7.24
CA ARG A 194 21.13 -8.18 -6.63
C ARG A 194 20.27 -6.92 -6.57
N ASP A 195 20.33 -6.22 -5.44
CA ASP A 195 19.74 -4.90 -5.26
C ASP A 195 20.41 -3.83 -6.14
N ALA A 196 19.90 -2.60 -6.10
CA ALA A 196 20.45 -1.47 -6.84
C ALA A 196 21.91 -1.11 -6.48
N ASN A 197 22.45 -1.62 -5.37
CA ASN A 197 23.85 -1.45 -4.96
C ASN A 197 24.69 -2.69 -5.30
N GLY A 198 24.13 -3.65 -6.04
CA GLY A 198 24.81 -4.86 -6.48
C GLY A 198 24.93 -5.92 -5.39
N ARG A 199 24.13 -5.89 -4.31
CA ARG A 199 24.21 -6.85 -3.21
C ARG A 199 23.08 -7.86 -3.26
N THR A 200 23.36 -9.12 -2.98
CA THR A 200 22.32 -10.14 -2.71
C THR A 200 21.66 -9.92 -1.35
N ALA A 201 20.52 -10.58 -1.10
CA ALA A 201 19.85 -10.51 0.21
C ALA A 201 20.75 -11.02 1.35
N LEU A 202 21.59 -12.04 1.10
CA LEU A 202 22.57 -12.54 2.07
C LEU A 202 23.66 -11.51 2.37
N GLU A 203 24.24 -10.88 1.34
CA GLU A 203 25.23 -9.81 1.51
C GLU A 203 24.62 -8.62 2.28
N TYR A 204 23.36 -8.30 2.00
CA TYR A 204 22.63 -7.24 2.70
C TYR A 204 22.37 -7.58 4.17
N ALA A 205 21.98 -8.82 4.48
CA ALA A 205 21.81 -9.32 5.84
C ALA A 205 23.11 -9.25 6.66
N ARG A 206 24.24 -9.66 6.06
CA ARG A 206 25.57 -9.57 6.69
C ARG A 206 25.97 -8.14 7.00
N MET A 207 25.73 -7.22 6.06
CA MET A 207 26.04 -5.80 6.25
C MET A 207 25.24 -5.18 7.41
N LEU A 208 24.01 -5.63 7.63
CA LEU A 208 23.13 -5.15 8.69
C LEU A 208 23.18 -6.01 9.97
N ASP A 209 24.14 -6.93 10.08
CA ASP A 209 24.36 -7.81 11.23
C ASP A 209 23.15 -8.70 11.62
N GLN A 210 22.39 -9.16 10.62
CA GLN A 210 21.18 -9.97 10.80
C GLN A 210 21.52 -11.46 10.91
N GLY A 211 22.22 -11.85 11.99
CA GLY A 211 22.86 -13.17 12.12
C GLY A 211 21.95 -14.40 12.03
N GLU A 212 20.67 -14.30 12.42
CA GLU A 212 19.70 -15.40 12.21
C GLU A 212 19.28 -15.54 10.75
N VAL A 213 19.04 -14.41 10.07
CA VAL A 213 18.75 -14.40 8.62
C VAL A 213 19.93 -14.97 7.84
N VAL A 214 21.16 -14.57 8.17
CA VAL A 214 22.39 -15.10 7.53
C VAL A 214 22.42 -16.63 7.62
N ARG A 215 22.18 -17.18 8.81
CA ARG A 215 22.13 -18.64 9.02
C ARG A 215 21.05 -19.33 8.18
N VAL A 216 19.87 -18.72 8.03
CA VAL A 216 18.80 -19.27 7.19
C VAL A 216 19.19 -19.28 5.71
N LEU A 217 19.76 -18.18 5.21
CA LEU A 217 20.14 -18.04 3.81
C LEU A 217 21.35 -18.91 3.42
N GLU A 218 22.30 -19.11 4.33
CA GLU A 218 23.43 -20.03 4.12
C GLU A 218 23.03 -21.50 4.21
N GLY A 219 22.02 -21.83 5.02
CA GLY A 219 21.50 -23.19 5.13
C GLY A 219 20.55 -23.62 4.01
N GLY A 220 20.06 -22.66 3.22
CA GLY A 220 19.15 -22.88 2.08
C GLY A 220 19.82 -22.75 0.70
N SER A 221 21.15 -22.67 0.63
CA SER A 221 21.92 -22.62 -0.63
C SER A 221 22.47 -23.97 -1.08
#